data_AF-A0A0F8V6F6-F1
#
_entry.id   AF-A0A0F8V6F6-F1
#
_cell.length_a   1.000
_cell.length_b   1.000
_cell.length_c   1.000
_cell.angle_alpha   90.00
_cell.angle_beta   90.00
_cell.angle_gamma   90.00
#
_symmetry.space_group_name_H-M   'P 1'
#
loop_
_entity.id
_entity.type
_entity.pdbx_description
1 polymer ?
#
loop_
_entity_poly.entity_id
_entity_poly.type
_entity_poly.pdbx_seq_one_letter_code
_entity_poly.pdbx_strand_id
1 'polypeptide(L)'
;MLQKLIGSDGAIIPTATPTKILSGNDDVGTGTGHNSVFTPDGENYYIVYHRRYLNDTARDHRIVCIDRMEFDLDGNILPVNITIEGVKGRLLLP
;
A
#
# COMPACT_ATOMS: atom_id res chain seq x y z
N MET A 1 9.95 -1.41 -1.93
CA MET A 1 9.69 -2.07 -3.22
C MET A 1 9.05 -1.03 -4.14
N LEU A 2 9.64 -0.77 -5.31
CA LEU A 2 8.99 0.04 -6.35
C LEU A 2 7.88 -0.82 -6.94
N GLN A 3 6.63 -0.35 -6.91
CA GLN A 3 5.53 -1.04 -7.55
C GLN A 3 4.98 -0.18 -8.65
N LYS A 4 4.93 -0.79 -9.83
CA LYS A 4 4.19 -0.29 -10.98
C LYS A 4 2.91 -1.11 -11.02
N LEU A 5 1.75 -0.47 -10.82
CA LEU A 5 0.48 -1.11 -11.19
C LEU A 5 0.49 -1.23 -12.73
N ILE A 6 0.44 -2.44 -13.25
CA ILE A 6 0.35 -2.71 -14.69
C ILE A 6 -1.11 -3.03 -14.97
N GLY A 7 -1.81 -2.11 -15.64
CA GLY A 7 -3.17 -2.36 -16.14
C GLY A 7 -3.16 -3.41 -17.26
N SER A 8 -4.27 -4.15 -17.38
CA SER A 8 -4.47 -5.23 -18.37
C SER A 8 -4.39 -4.79 -19.82
N ASP A 9 -4.52 -3.49 -20.08
CA ASP A 9 -4.72 -2.93 -21.42
C ASP A 9 -3.40 -2.79 -22.20
N GLY A 10 -2.34 -3.47 -21.75
CA GLY A 10 -1.06 -3.59 -22.46
C GLY A 10 -0.25 -2.31 -22.56
N ALA A 11 -0.73 -1.18 -22.04
CA ALA A 11 0.02 0.06 -21.96
C ALA A 11 1.07 -0.03 -20.84
N ILE A 12 2.15 -0.77 -21.11
CA ILE A 12 3.40 -0.54 -20.40
C ILE A 12 3.88 0.82 -20.90
N ILE A 13 3.51 1.91 -20.22
CA ILE A 13 4.10 3.21 -20.49
C ILE A 13 5.54 3.14 -19.95
N PRO A 14 6.59 3.00 -20.79
CA PRO A 14 7.94 2.72 -20.32
C PRO A 14 8.65 3.99 -19.83
N THR A 15 7.99 5.14 -19.92
CA THR A 15 8.59 6.48 -19.75
C THR A 15 8.36 7.11 -18.38
N ALA A 16 7.46 6.59 -17.55
CA ALA A 16 7.27 7.10 -16.19
C ALA A 16 8.26 6.43 -15.23
N THR A 17 9.14 7.23 -14.61
CA THR A 17 10.00 6.78 -13.51
C THR A 17 9.10 6.21 -12.41
N PRO A 18 9.28 4.94 -12.00
CA PRO A 18 8.43 4.37 -10.97
C PRO A 18 8.65 5.12 -9.65
N THR A 19 7.56 5.59 -9.02
CA THR A 19 7.58 6.26 -7.73
C THR A 19 7.37 5.24 -6.61
N LYS A 20 8.11 5.39 -5.51
CA LYS A 20 7.93 4.56 -4.32
C LYS A 20 6.72 5.08 -3.52
N ILE A 21 5.63 4.30 -3.52
CA ILE A 21 4.39 4.68 -2.82
C ILE A 21 4.30 4.20 -1.38
N LEU A 22 5.02 3.13 -1.02
CA LEU A 22 4.98 2.54 0.32
C LEU A 22 6.36 2.63 0.97
N SER A 23 6.43 3.33 2.10
CA SER A 23 7.62 3.50 2.92
C SER A 23 7.29 3.28 4.39
N GLY A 24 8.31 2.92 5.17
CA GLY A 24 8.18 2.94 6.63
C GLY A 24 8.08 4.35 7.16
N ASN A 25 7.62 4.45 8.39
CA ASN A 25 7.55 5.67 9.20
C ASN A 25 8.09 5.29 10.58
N ASP A 26 9.07 6.03 11.09
CA ASP A 26 9.76 5.68 12.34
C ASP A 26 8.85 5.77 13.57
N ASP A 27 7.73 6.49 13.51
CA ASP A 27 6.72 6.58 14.57
C ASP A 27 5.68 5.45 14.51
N VAL A 28 5.56 4.79 13.36
CA VAL A 28 4.57 3.73 13.13
C VAL A 28 5.25 2.37 13.06
N GLY A 29 6.16 2.20 12.11
CA GLY A 29 6.97 1.01 11.90
C GLY A 29 7.74 1.02 10.57
N THR A 30 8.79 0.21 10.51
CA THR A 30 9.69 0.10 9.34
C THR A 30 9.62 -1.27 8.69
N GLY A 31 10.39 -1.47 7.61
CA GLY A 31 10.49 -2.78 6.94
C GLY A 31 9.31 -3.14 6.03
N THR A 32 8.70 -2.15 5.38
CA THR A 32 7.58 -2.33 4.44
C THR A 32 8.04 -2.92 3.08
N GLY A 33 8.26 -4.24 3.05
CA GLY A 33 8.92 -4.92 1.94
C GLY A 33 7.98 -5.56 0.91
N HIS A 34 6.94 -6.27 1.37
CA HIS A 34 6.02 -7.05 0.54
C HIS A 34 4.58 -6.61 0.80
N ASN A 35 3.78 -6.56 -0.25
CA ASN A 35 2.41 -6.08 -0.18
C ASN A 35 1.57 -6.56 -1.38
N SER A 36 0.26 -6.32 -1.30
CA SER A 36 -0.72 -6.56 -2.35
C SER A 36 -1.78 -5.45 -2.28
N VAL A 37 -2.44 -5.17 -3.40
CA VAL A 37 -3.51 -4.17 -3.51
C VAL A 37 -4.80 -4.87 -3.91
N PHE A 38 -5.91 -4.48 -3.29
CA PHE A 38 -7.23 -4.97 -3.65
C PHE A 38 -8.28 -3.86 -3.56
N THR A 39 -9.37 -4.04 -4.31
CA THR A 39 -10.58 -3.23 -4.19
C THR A 39 -11.78 -4.18 -4.04
N PRO A 40 -12.51 -4.13 -2.92
CA PRO A 40 -13.63 -5.03 -2.70
C PRO A 40 -14.92 -4.61 -3.42
N ASP A 41 -15.01 -3.35 -3.83
CA ASP A 41 -16.21 -2.71 -4.40
C ASP A 41 -15.96 -2.02 -5.74
N GLY A 42 -14.72 -2.08 -6.25
CA GLY A 42 -14.33 -1.39 -7.48
C GLY A 42 -14.04 0.11 -7.32
N GLU A 43 -14.22 0.67 -6.13
CA GLU A 43 -14.07 2.11 -5.86
C GLU A 43 -12.97 2.40 -4.83
N ASN A 44 -12.89 1.55 -3.81
CA ASN A 44 -12.09 1.78 -2.62
C ASN A 44 -10.87 0.87 -2.63
N TYR A 45 -9.70 1.45 -2.84
CA TYR A 45 -8.47 0.69 -2.90
C TYR A 45 -7.80 0.61 -1.54
N TYR A 46 -7.29 -0.58 -1.25
CA TYR A 46 -6.59 -0.91 -0.04
C TYR A 46 -5.27 -1.58 -0.39
N ILE A 47 -4.23 -1.27 0.38
CA ILE A 47 -2.94 -1.94 0.30
C ILE A 47 -2.73 -2.74 1.58
N VAL A 48 -2.51 -4.04 1.42
CA VAL A 48 -2.14 -4.96 2.50
C VAL A 48 -0.65 -5.19 2.43
N TYR A 49 0.08 -4.97 3.52
CA TYR A 49 1.52 -5.07 3.54
C TYR A 49 2.01 -5.61 4.88
N HIS A 50 3.29 -5.96 4.96
CA HIS A 50 3.91 -6.20 6.25
C HIS A 50 4.77 -5.03 6.70
N ARG A 51 4.87 -4.84 8.02
CA ARG A 51 5.89 -4.02 8.66
C ARG A 51 6.41 -4.73 9.92
N ARG A 52 7.41 -4.13 10.57
CA ARG A 52 7.85 -4.51 11.91
C ARG A 52 7.06 -3.74 12.97
N TYR A 53 7.02 -4.29 14.19
CA TYR A 53 6.63 -3.51 15.35
C TYR A 53 7.56 -2.30 15.52
N LEU A 54 7.05 -1.27 16.18
CA LEU A 54 7.83 -0.08 16.49
C LEU A 54 9.10 -0.47 17.27
N ASN A 55 10.25 0.06 16.87
CA ASN A 55 11.58 -0.24 17.43
C ASN A 55 12.07 -1.69 17.28
N ASP A 56 11.39 -2.54 16.51
CA ASP A 56 11.85 -3.91 16.24
C ASP A 56 12.76 -3.94 15.01
N THR A 57 13.91 -4.60 15.16
CA THR A 57 14.94 -4.74 14.12
C THR A 57 15.05 -6.16 13.57
N ALA A 58 14.39 -7.14 14.19
CA ALA A 58 14.45 -8.53 13.77
C ALA A 58 13.79 -8.69 12.40
N ARG A 59 14.47 -9.40 11.48
CA ARG A 59 14.05 -9.52 10.08
C ARG A 59 12.67 -10.17 9.95
N ASP A 60 12.40 -11.18 10.77
CA ASP A 60 11.25 -12.06 10.62
C ASP A 60 10.04 -11.65 11.47
N HIS A 61 10.19 -10.66 12.35
CA HIS A 61 9.11 -10.10 13.18
C HIS A 61 8.23 -9.18 12.35
N ARG A 62 7.29 -9.79 11.63
CA ARG A 62 6.41 -9.11 10.69
C ARG A 62 4.98 -9.17 11.17
N ILE A 63 4.30 -8.04 11.06
CA ILE A 63 2.86 -7.93 11.24
C ILE A 63 2.20 -7.54 9.91
N VAL A 64 1.02 -8.08 9.67
CA VAL A 64 0.19 -7.72 8.51
C VAL A 64 -0.58 -6.45 8.86
N CYS A 65 -0.56 -5.49 7.95
CA CYS A 65 -1.20 -4.19 8.06
C CYS A 65 -2.03 -3.91 6.81
N ILE A 66 -3.02 -3.03 6.94
CA ILE A 66 -3.88 -2.60 5.85
C ILE A 66 -4.16 -1.12 5.98
N ASP A 67 -3.94 -0.38 4.90
CA ASP A 67 -4.22 1.05 4.81
C ASP A 67 -4.88 1.41 3.48
N ARG A 68 -5.39 2.63 3.39
CA ARG A 68 -5.99 3.17 2.16
C ARG A 68 -4.93 3.41 1.11
N MET A 69 -5.30 3.12 -0.14
CA MET A 69 -4.56 3.55 -1.32
C MET A 69 -5.47 4.45 -2.13
N GLU A 70 -4.97 5.61 -2.52
CA GLU A 70 -5.75 6.65 -3.18
C GLU A 70 -5.02 7.11 -4.45
N PHE A 71 -5.77 7.72 -5.35
CA PHE A 71 -5.26 8.25 -6.61
C PHE A 71 -5.48 9.75 -6.65
N ASP A 72 -4.57 10.47 -7.29
CA ASP A 72 -4.81 11.87 -7.67
C ASP A 72 -5.74 11.96 -8.90
N LEU A 73 -6.05 13.20 -9.31
CA LEU A 73 -6.91 13.47 -10.46
C LEU A 73 -6.32 13.00 -11.79
N ASP A 74 -5.00 12.83 -11.86
CA ASP A 74 -4.28 12.37 -13.04
C ASP A 74 -4.14 10.83 -13.06
N GLY A 75 -4.68 10.14 -12.06
CA GLY A 75 -4.63 8.68 -11.93
C GLY A 75 -3.32 8.14 -11.36
N ASN A 76 -2.45 8.99 -10.81
CA ASN A 76 -1.26 8.53 -10.10
C ASN A 76 -1.61 8.07 -8.70
N ILE A 77 -0.93 7.03 -8.23
CA ILE A 77 -1.09 6.54 -6.86
C ILE A 77 -0.43 7.53 -5.89
N LEU A 78 -1.18 8.00 -4.91
CA LEU A 78 -0.66 8.81 -3.82
C LEU A 78 0.22 7.97 -2.88
N PRO A 79 1.25 8.57 -2.24
CA PRO A 79 2.00 7.89 -1.19
C PRO A 79 1.06 7.37 -0.09
N VAL A 80 1.23 6.11 0.28
CA VAL A 80 0.41 5.45 1.30
C VAL A 80 0.78 6.00 2.67
N ASN A 81 -0.23 6.52 3.38
CA ASN A 81 -0.09 6.87 4.79
C ASN A 81 -0.26 5.61 5.64
N ILE A 82 0.84 5.08 6.18
CA ILE A 82 0.79 3.91 7.06
C ILE A 82 0.30 4.28 8.46
N THR A 83 -0.55 3.46 9.06
CA THR A 83 -1.16 3.77 10.36
C THR A 83 -0.91 2.69 11.43
N ILE A 84 -1.28 3.01 12.67
CA ILE A 84 -1.27 2.04 13.78
C ILE A 84 -2.60 1.26 13.79
N GLU A 85 -3.70 1.93 13.48
CA GLU A 85 -5.07 1.44 13.63
C GLU A 85 -5.57 0.67 12.40
N GLY A 86 -5.00 0.93 11.23
CA GLY A 86 -5.48 0.42 9.95
C GLY A 86 -6.81 1.07 9.52
N VAL A 87 -7.55 0.37 8.67
CA VAL A 87 -8.81 0.86 8.12
C VAL A 87 -10.01 0.50 8.98
N LYS A 88 -11.00 1.40 9.06
CA LYS A 88 -12.28 1.11 9.71
C LYS A 88 -13.00 -0.02 8.99
N GLY A 89 -13.53 -0.97 9.77
CA GLY A 89 -14.38 -2.04 9.27
C GLY A 89 -15.62 -1.46 8.57
N ARG A 90 -15.95 -2.02 7.41
CA ARG A 90 -17.09 -1.62 6.59
C ARG A 90 -17.77 -2.86 6.06
N LEU A 91 -19.09 -2.92 6.22
CA LEU A 91 -19.91 -3.96 5.60
C LEU A 91 -19.98 -3.71 4.09
N LEU A 92 -19.68 -4.73 3.32
CA LEU A 92 -19.94 -4.74 1.88
C LEU A 92 -21.35 -5.26 1.68
N LEU A 93 -22.24 -4.37 1.25
CA LEU A 93 -23.59 -4.77 0.89
C LEU A 93 -23.54 -5.43 -0.49
N PRO A 94 -24.28 -6.54 -0.70
CA PRO A 94 -24.35 -7.23 -1.99
C PRO A 94 -25.06 -6.39 -3.07
#